data_AF-A0A534L1U1-F1
#
_entry.id   AF-A0A534L1U1-F1
#
_cell.length_a   1.000
_cell.length_b   1.000
_cell.length_c   1.000
_cell.angle_alpha   90.00
_cell.angle_beta   90.00
_cell.angle_gamma   90.00
#
_symmetry.space_group_name_H-M   'P 1'
#
loop_
_entity.id
_entity.type
_entity.pdbx_description
1 polymer ?
#
loop_
_entity_poly.entity_id
_entity_poly.type
_entity_poly.pdbx_seq_one_letter_code
_entity_poly.pdbx_strand_id
1 'polypeptide(L)'
;MARRCPECYAELPDDVVWVCPVCRYTLRTPAAAKAGLAFMIVGLFLLGAYVYGPDRLPLRSGVLPTDLANLTIANFVLMVLGAFGLGILLVAAAALKIRGEQARLAAA
;
A
#
# COMPACT_ATOMS: atom_id res chain seq x y z
N MET A 1 -9.53 -22.54 -17.95
CA MET A 1 -10.76 -21.73 -17.85
C MET A 1 -10.42 -20.36 -18.43
N ALA A 2 -10.99 -20.01 -19.58
CA ALA A 2 -10.80 -18.69 -20.17
C ALA A 2 -11.25 -17.64 -19.15
N ARG A 3 -10.34 -16.77 -18.71
CA ARG A 3 -10.72 -15.62 -17.88
C ARG A 3 -11.39 -14.60 -18.79
N ARG A 4 -12.58 -14.14 -18.44
CA ARG A 4 -13.24 -13.03 -19.12
C ARG A 4 -13.06 -11.75 -18.31
N CYS A 5 -12.92 -10.63 -19.00
CA CYS A 5 -12.92 -9.33 -18.34
C CYS A 5 -14.29 -9.07 -17.69
N PRO A 6 -14.38 -8.61 -16.43
CA PRO A 6 -15.66 -8.34 -15.79
C PRO A 6 -16.42 -7.17 -16.42
N GLU A 7 -15.74 -6.28 -17.13
CA GLU A 7 -16.35 -5.08 -17.72
C GLU A 7 -16.75 -5.31 -19.18
N CYS A 8 -15.80 -5.71 -20.05
CA CYS A 8 -16.07 -5.86 -21.49
C CYS A 8 -16.39 -7.30 -21.92
N TYR A 9 -16.35 -8.27 -20.99
CA TYR A 9 -16.58 -9.70 -21.23
C TYR A 9 -15.70 -10.35 -22.31
N ALA A 10 -14.68 -9.64 -22.82
CA ALA A 10 -13.72 -10.16 -23.76
C ALA A 10 -12.90 -11.31 -23.14
N GLU A 11 -12.57 -12.30 -23.95
CA GLU A 11 -11.68 -13.39 -23.57
C GLU A 11 -10.27 -12.84 -23.38
N LEU A 12 -9.71 -13.04 -22.19
CA LEU A 12 -8.34 -12.66 -21.89
C LEU A 12 -7.38 -13.77 -22.31
N PRO A 13 -6.28 -13.43 -23.00
CA PRO A 13 -5.18 -14.37 -23.20
C PRO A 13 -4.49 -14.68 -21.86
N ASP A 14 -3.91 -15.86 -21.74
CA ASP A 14 -3.38 -16.40 -20.47
C ASP A 14 -2.20 -15.61 -19.88
N ASP A 15 -1.53 -14.80 -20.70
CA ASP A 15 -0.40 -13.94 -20.34
C ASP A 15 -0.81 -12.57 -19.77
N VAL A 16 -2.08 -12.17 -19.94
CA VAL A 16 -2.57 -10.89 -19.44
C VAL A 16 -2.98 -11.00 -17.97
N VAL A 17 -2.10 -10.50 -17.09
CA VAL A 17 -2.26 -10.61 -15.63
C VAL A 17 -2.76 -9.32 -14.96
N TRP A 18 -2.57 -8.16 -15.58
CA TRP A 18 -2.68 -6.86 -14.90
C TRP A 18 -3.76 -5.92 -15.45
N VAL A 19 -3.85 -5.77 -16.78
CA VAL A 19 -4.73 -4.80 -17.45
C VAL A 19 -5.37 -5.43 -18.69
N CYS A 20 -6.67 -5.25 -18.90
CA CYS A 20 -7.36 -5.78 -20.07
C CYS A 20 -6.88 -5.06 -21.34
N PRO A 21 -6.49 -5.76 -22.41
CA PRO A 21 -6.05 -5.14 -23.66
C PRO A 21 -7.18 -4.36 -24.36
N VAL A 22 -8.44 -4.78 -24.18
CA VAL A 22 -9.60 -4.21 -24.88
C VAL A 22 -10.13 -2.96 -24.18
N CYS A 23 -10.50 -3.05 -22.90
CA CYS A 23 -11.12 -1.93 -22.16
C CYS A 23 -10.17 -1.22 -21.19
N ARG A 24 -8.90 -1.65 -21.08
CA ARG A 24 -7.91 -1.11 -20.13
C ARG A 24 -8.29 -1.22 -18.64
N TYR A 25 -9.27 -2.06 -18.33
CA TYR A 25 -9.67 -2.35 -16.96
C TYR A 25 -8.54 -3.04 -16.18
N THR A 26 -8.26 -2.58 -14.96
CA THR A 26 -7.26 -3.19 -14.07
C THR A 26 -7.82 -4.46 -13.45
N LEU A 27 -7.35 -5.62 -13.91
CA LEU A 27 -7.85 -6.92 -13.45
C LEU A 27 -7.27 -7.35 -12.11
N ARG A 28 -6.03 -6.91 -11.81
CA ARG A 28 -5.35 -7.26 -10.57
C ARG A 28 -4.70 -6.05 -9.94
N THR A 29 -5.07 -5.78 -8.70
CA THR A 29 -4.35 -4.81 -7.87
C THR A 29 -2.94 -5.34 -7.56
N PRO A 30 -1.86 -4.61 -7.87
CA PRO A 30 -0.51 -5.01 -7.51
C PRO A 30 -0.34 -5.19 -6.00
N ALA A 31 0.43 -6.20 -5.62
CA ALA A 31 0.73 -6.48 -4.20
C ALA A 31 1.37 -5.25 -3.52
N ALA A 32 2.18 -4.49 -4.26
CA ALA A 32 2.74 -3.22 -3.80
C ALA A 32 1.66 -2.20 -3.41
N ALA A 33 0.55 -2.08 -4.14
CA ALA A 33 -0.55 -1.18 -3.75
C ALA A 33 -1.21 -1.63 -2.44
N LYS A 34 -1.41 -2.94 -2.25
CA LYS A 34 -1.98 -3.48 -1.00
C LYS A 34 -1.05 -3.22 0.19
N ALA A 35 0.24 -3.48 0.02
CA ALA A 35 1.25 -3.22 1.04
C ALA A 35 1.33 -1.72 1.36
N GLY A 36 1.33 -0.87 0.33
CA GLY A 36 1.35 0.58 0.51
C GLY A 36 0.14 1.10 1.30
N LEU A 37 -1.05 0.57 1.01
CA LEU A 37 -2.27 0.91 1.74
C LEU A 37 -2.22 0.46 3.21
N ALA A 38 -1.67 -0.73 3.49
CA ALA A 38 -1.45 -1.20 4.86
C ALA A 38 -0.49 -0.28 5.63
N PHE A 39 0.62 0.15 5.01
CA PHE A 39 1.55 1.10 5.60
C PHE A 39 0.91 2.46 5.89
N MET A 40 0.03 2.94 5.02
CA MET A 40 -0.72 4.19 5.27
C MET A 40 -1.71 4.06 6.43
N ILE A 41 -2.38 2.91 6.59
CA ILE A 41 -3.25 2.64 7.75
C ILE A 41 -2.43 2.63 9.04
N VAL A 42 -1.26 1.99 9.03
CA VAL A 42 -0.33 1.99 10.17
C VAL A 42 0.12 3.41 10.50
N GLY A 43 0.46 4.21 9.49
CA GLY A 43 0.78 5.62 9.63
C GLY A 43 -0.36 6.43 10.27
N LEU A 44 -1.61 6.19 9.86
CA LEU A 44 -2.80 6.81 10.46
C LEU A 44 -2.97 6.43 11.93
N PHE A 45 -2.75 5.16 12.27
CA PHE A 45 -2.78 4.70 13.66
C PHE A 45 -1.71 5.38 14.52
N LEU A 46 -0.48 5.48 13.99
CA LEU A 46 0.62 6.20 14.63
C LEU A 46 0.27 7.69 14.79
N LEU A 47 -0.28 8.34 13.76
CA LEU A 47 -0.69 9.74 13.85
C LEU A 47 -1.77 9.94 14.93
N GLY A 48 -2.78 9.07 15.00
CA GLY A 48 -3.81 9.11 16.03
C GLY A 48 -3.21 8.94 17.43
N ALA A 49 -2.26 8.02 17.57
CA ALA A 49 -1.49 7.81 18.80
C ALA A 49 -0.66 9.04 19.22
N TYR A 50 -0.08 9.77 18.26
CA TYR A 50 0.62 11.03 18.52
C TYR A 50 -0.32 12.11 19.07
N VAL A 51 -1.48 12.29 18.42
CA VAL A 51 -2.48 13.30 18.82
C VAL A 51 -3.07 12.99 20.19
N TYR A 52 -3.23 11.70 20.54
CA TYR A 52 -3.73 11.28 21.85
C TYR A 52 -2.68 11.40 22.98
N GLY A 53 -1.42 11.69 22.63
CA GLY A 53 -0.28 11.75 23.54
C GLY A 53 0.38 10.37 23.68
N PRO A 54 1.66 10.22 23.31
CA PRO A 54 2.33 8.92 23.36
C PRO A 54 2.45 8.37 24.79
N ASP A 55 2.42 9.23 25.80
CA ASP A 55 2.39 8.85 27.23
C ASP A 55 1.09 8.17 27.66
N ARG A 56 0.01 8.30 26.88
CA ARG A 56 -1.29 7.65 27.12
C ARG A 56 -1.48 6.36 26.33
N LEU A 57 -0.52 6.00 25.47
CA LEU A 57 -0.49 4.67 24.89
C LEU A 57 -0.19 3.66 26.00
N PRO A 58 -0.70 2.41 25.91
CA PRO A 58 -0.36 1.33 26.83
C PRO A 58 1.12 0.88 26.70
N LEU A 59 2.05 1.77 26.36
CA LEU A 59 3.49 1.54 26.33
C LEU A 59 4.07 1.30 27.74
N ARG A 60 3.39 1.77 28.79
CA ARG A 60 3.72 1.49 30.20
C ARG A 60 3.00 0.26 30.78
N SER A 61 2.18 -0.46 30.01
CA SER A 61 1.39 -1.59 30.52
C SER A 61 2.18 -2.90 30.70
N GLY A 62 3.53 -2.83 30.75
CA GLY A 62 4.41 -3.98 30.96
C GLY A 62 4.61 -4.91 29.76
N VAL A 63 4.01 -4.60 28.60
CA VAL A 63 4.08 -5.44 27.37
C VAL A 63 5.31 -5.09 26.53
N LEU A 64 5.85 -3.88 26.65
CA LEU A 64 7.01 -3.41 25.89
C LEU A 64 8.17 -3.06 26.84
N PRO A 65 9.42 -3.51 26.58
CA PRO A 65 10.57 -3.10 27.37
C PRO A 65 10.76 -1.58 27.30
N THR A 66 11.10 -0.98 28.44
CA THR A 66 11.18 0.48 28.62
C THR A 66 12.13 1.17 27.64
N ASP A 67 13.21 0.49 27.24
CA ASP A 67 14.14 1.03 26.26
C ASP A 67 13.51 1.16 24.87
N LEU A 68 12.67 0.19 24.48
CA LEU A 68 11.95 0.21 23.21
C LEU A 68 10.82 1.25 23.23
N ALA A 69 10.16 1.44 24.37
CA ALA A 69 9.18 2.50 24.58
C ALA A 69 9.81 3.89 24.46
N ASN A 70 10.97 4.13 25.08
CA ASN A 70 11.68 5.40 24.95
C ASN A 70 12.17 5.64 23.52
N LEU A 71 12.68 4.61 22.84
CA LEU A 71 13.13 4.73 21.45
C LEU A 71 11.98 5.07 20.50
N THR A 72 10.82 4.45 20.70
CA THR A 72 9.62 4.70 19.89
C THR A 72 9.04 6.09 20.15
N ILE A 73 9.05 6.58 21.39
CA ILE A 73 8.64 7.96 21.71
C ILE A 73 9.60 8.97 21.07
N ALA A 74 10.92 8.77 21.21
CA ALA A 74 11.92 9.69 20.68
C ALA A 74 11.91 9.77 19.15
N ASN A 75 11.64 8.65 18.47
CA ASN A 75 11.62 8.56 17.01
C ASN A 75 10.21 8.51 16.42
N PHE A 76 9.19 8.88 17.21
CA PHE A 76 7.80 8.70 16.82
C PHE A 76 7.46 9.41 15.50
N VAL A 77 7.92 10.65 15.36
CA VAL A 77 7.73 11.46 14.15
C VAL A 77 8.39 10.79 12.93
N LEU A 78 9.59 10.24 13.10
CA LEU A 78 10.29 9.50 12.04
C LEU A 78 9.54 8.21 11.68
N MET A 79 8.94 7.51 12.64
CA MET A 79 8.10 6.34 12.38
C MET A 79 6.84 6.70 11.59
N VAL A 80 6.16 7.80 11.94
CA VAL A 80 4.99 8.31 11.20
C VAL A 80 5.39 8.64 9.76
N LEU A 81 6.44 9.45 9.58
CA LEU A 81 6.94 9.84 8.26
C LEU A 81 7.43 8.63 7.46
N GLY A 82 8.07 7.67 8.10
CA GLY A 82 8.52 6.43 7.49
C GLY A 82 7.35 5.58 7.00
N ALA A 83 6.33 5.37 7.83
CA ALA A 83 5.15 4.59 7.47
C ALA A 83 4.38 5.21 6.29
N PHE A 84 4.11 6.53 6.34
CA PHE A 84 3.46 7.22 5.23
C PHE A 84 4.33 7.28 3.98
N GLY A 85 5.62 7.62 4.13
CA GLY A 85 6.55 7.72 3.01
C GLY A 85 6.70 6.39 2.26
N LEU A 86 6.90 5.30 2.99
CA LEU A 86 7.00 3.94 2.42
C LEU A 86 5.66 3.53 1.80
N GLY A 87 4.53 3.85 2.44
CA GLY A 87 3.19 3.63 1.90
C GLY A 87 2.98 4.32 0.55
N ILE A 88 3.29 5.61 0.47
CA ILE A 88 3.18 6.43 -0.76
C ILE A 88 4.08 5.87 -1.85
N LEU A 89 5.34 5.55 -1.53
CA LEU A 89 6.29 4.99 -2.49
C LEU A 89 5.80 3.67 -3.10
N LEU A 90 5.26 2.78 -2.29
CA LEU A 90 4.73 1.49 -2.76
C LEU A 90 3.48 1.67 -3.65
N VAL A 91 2.59 2.60 -3.29
CA VAL A 91 1.42 2.94 -4.12
C VAL A 91 1.86 3.60 -5.43
N ALA A 92 2.85 4.49 -5.40
CA ALA A 92 3.38 5.14 -6.59
C ALA A 92 4.06 4.14 -7.54
N ALA A 93 4.87 3.21 -7.01
CA ALA A 93 5.48 2.14 -7.79
C ALA A 93 4.43 1.23 -8.43
N ALA A 94 3.37 0.89 -7.69
CA ALA A 94 2.21 0.16 -8.22
C ALA A 94 1.51 0.91 -9.36
N ALA A 95 1.29 2.22 -9.20
CA ALA A 95 0.66 3.06 -10.22
C ALA A 95 1.53 3.15 -11.49
N LEU A 96 2.84 3.31 -11.34
CA LEU A 96 3.79 3.31 -12.45
C LEU A 96 3.77 1.97 -13.20
N LYS A 97 3.70 0.85 -12.49
CA LYS A 97 3.58 -0.48 -13.12
C LYS A 97 2.30 -0.59 -13.96
N ILE A 98 1.16 -0.16 -13.44
CA ILE A 98 -0.11 -0.18 -14.18
C ILE A 98 -0.03 0.73 -15.42
N ARG A 99 0.51 1.94 -15.27
CA ARG A 99 0.70 2.88 -16.39
C ARG A 99 1.64 2.34 -17.46
N GLY A 100 2.71 1.64 -17.05
CA GLY A 100 3.65 0.98 -17.96
C GLY A 100 2.98 -0.12 -18.79
N GLU A 101 2.14 -0.95 -18.16
CA GLU A 101 1.36 -1.96 -18.89
C GLU A 101 0.33 -1.33 -19.82
N GLN A 102 -0.35 -0.25 -19.39
CA GLN A 102 -1.26 0.51 -20.25
C GLN A 102 -0.55 1.12 -21.46
N ALA A 103 0.67 1.64 -21.27
CA ALA A 103 1.48 2.21 -22.36
C ALA A 103 1.96 1.12 -23.33
N ARG A 104 2.37 -0.05 -22.83
CA ARG A 104 2.71 -1.20 -23.67
C ARG A 104 1.52 -1.65 -24.53
N LEU A 105 0.35 -1.76 -23.94
CA LEU A 105 -0.89 -2.12 -24.66
C LEU A 105 -1.33 -1.04 -25.66
N ALA A 106 -0.98 0.23 -25.44
CA ALA A 106 -1.27 1.30 -26.40
C ALA A 106 -0.27 1.33 -27.57
N ALA A 107 0.91 0.73 -27.41
CA ALA A 107 1.97 0.65 -28.42
C ALA A 107 1.96 -0.67 -29.21
N ALA A 108 1.15 -1.65 -28.79
CA ALA A 108 0.91 -2.93 -29.46
C ALA A 108 -0.37 -2.84 -30.31
#